data_AF-A0A643K2X1-F1
#
_entry.id   AF-A0A643K2X1-F1
#
_cell.length_a   1.000
_cell.length_b   1.000
_cell.length_c   1.000
_cell.angle_alpha   90.00
_cell.angle_beta   90.00
_cell.angle_gamma   90.00
#
_symmetry.space_group_name_H-M   'P 1'
#
loop_
_entity.id
_entity.type
_entity.pdbx_description
1 polymer ?
#
loop_
_entity_poly.entity_id
_entity_poly.type
_entity_poly.pdbx_seq_one_letter_code
_entity_poly.pdbx_strand_id
1 'polypeptide(L)'
;MITLASDFGSAYPAAMKGVILSVTDARLVDVAHDLPRQDVRAAAFWLRETLPYFPPATHLAVVDPGVGTDRRAVVLRVGDHVFVGPDNGVLRPPARRIDAESDGEPPVDAYEIRVSDPDSTTFHGRDVFAPAAADAHVAGADALDTVERFEAVSVESLTDLQFPPADVDDDAKTARGEVLVVDDFGNCITNIPGSFLRGHDTVSVNGEPVAVGHTFEAVERGERLVTVGSHGNVECDVNHGRGDDAFGLMPGDTVSLTVE
;
A
#
# COMPACT_ATOMS: atom_id res chain seq x y z
N MET A 1 -9.18 15.73 7.84
CA MET A 1 -7.73 15.43 7.97
C MET A 1 -7.21 15.08 6.59
N ILE A 2 -5.97 15.47 6.28
CA ILE A 2 -5.30 15.04 5.06
C ILE A 2 -4.06 14.24 5.46
N THR A 3 -3.95 12.99 4.99
CA THR A 3 -2.74 12.18 5.18
C THR A 3 -1.85 12.28 3.95
N LEU A 4 -0.52 12.26 4.11
CA LEU A 4 0.43 12.36 3.01
C LEU A 4 1.36 11.15 2.97
N ALA A 5 1.47 10.53 1.80
CA ALA A 5 2.40 9.45 1.53
C ALA A 5 3.16 9.67 0.22
N SER A 6 4.47 9.41 0.18
CA SER A 6 5.26 9.47 -1.06
C SER A 6 6.59 8.72 -0.98
N ASP A 7 7.32 8.66 -2.09
CA ASP A 7 8.70 8.17 -2.20
C ASP A 7 9.73 9.31 -2.34
N PHE A 8 9.33 10.54 -2.03
CA PHE A 8 10.13 11.73 -2.32
C PHE A 8 11.27 11.99 -1.31
N GLY A 9 11.22 11.38 -0.13
CA GLY A 9 12.02 11.76 1.03
C GLY A 9 11.75 13.22 1.43
N SER A 10 12.79 13.90 1.87
CA SER A 10 12.78 15.37 2.06
C SER A 10 13.40 16.08 0.84
N ALA A 11 13.00 17.29 0.45
CA ALA A 11 12.08 18.24 1.09
C ALA A 11 10.74 18.43 0.36
N TYR A 12 10.48 17.67 -0.71
CA TYR A 12 9.29 17.79 -1.56
C TYR A 12 7.95 17.77 -0.79
N PRO A 13 7.72 16.89 0.20
CA PRO A 13 6.47 16.89 0.96
C PRO A 13 6.19 18.21 1.70
N ALA A 14 7.23 18.94 2.12
CA ALA A 14 7.05 20.24 2.76
C ALA A 14 6.41 21.26 1.80
N ALA A 15 6.78 21.23 0.52
CA ALA A 15 6.15 22.07 -0.49
C ALA A 15 4.67 21.69 -0.72
N MET A 16 4.37 20.38 -0.77
CA MET A 16 2.98 19.88 -0.88
C MET A 16 2.13 20.36 0.29
N LYS A 17 2.65 20.27 1.52
CA LYS A 17 1.98 20.79 2.72
C LYS A 17 1.75 22.29 2.64
N GLY A 18 2.74 23.07 2.18
CA GLY A 18 2.60 24.51 2.00
C GLY A 18 1.47 24.87 1.04
N VAL A 19 1.33 24.14 -0.07
CA VAL A 19 0.22 24.28 -1.02
C VAL A 19 -1.11 23.96 -0.37
N ILE A 20 -1.21 22.82 0.33
CA ILE A 20 -2.44 22.43 1.03
C ILE A 20 -2.85 23.49 2.06
N LEU A 21 -1.90 23.97 2.87
CA LEU A 21 -2.12 24.97 3.91
C LEU A 21 -2.45 26.37 3.38
N SER A 22 -2.22 26.62 2.09
CA SER A 22 -2.67 27.85 1.43
C SER A 22 -4.17 27.85 1.11
N VAL A 23 -4.81 26.68 1.14
CA VAL A 23 -6.24 26.47 0.81
C VAL A 23 -7.07 26.13 2.05
N THR A 24 -6.53 25.35 2.99
CA THR A 24 -7.25 24.85 4.16
C THR A 24 -6.37 24.79 5.41
N ASP A 25 -6.99 24.82 6.61
CA ASP A 25 -6.35 24.62 7.91
C ASP A 25 -6.36 23.15 8.38
N ALA A 26 -6.61 22.22 7.45
CA ALA A 26 -6.68 20.80 7.73
C ALA A 26 -5.49 20.27 8.53
N ARG A 27 -5.76 19.37 9.49
CA ARG A 27 -4.70 18.58 10.13
C ARG A 27 -4.00 17.71 9.08
N LEU A 28 -2.71 17.95 8.89
CA LEU A 28 -1.84 17.17 8.00
C LEU A 28 -1.11 16.10 8.81
N VAL A 29 -1.12 14.86 8.31
CA VAL A 29 -0.42 13.73 8.94
C VAL A 29 0.43 13.02 7.90
N ASP A 30 1.73 12.91 8.14
CA ASP A 30 2.59 12.09 7.28
C ASP A 30 2.40 10.62 7.62
N VAL A 31 2.13 9.83 6.59
CA VAL A 31 2.11 8.36 6.67
C VAL A 31 3.53 7.85 6.47
N ALA A 32 4.14 8.21 5.33
CA ALA A 32 5.53 7.88 4.99
C ALA A 32 6.00 8.77 3.84
N HIS A 33 7.28 9.11 3.81
CA HIS A 33 7.89 9.80 2.66
C HIS A 33 9.11 9.08 2.09
N ASP A 34 9.42 7.93 2.68
CA ASP A 34 10.52 7.02 2.39
C ASP A 34 10.00 5.70 1.82
N LEU A 35 8.77 5.70 1.26
CA LEU A 35 8.27 4.54 0.51
C LEU A 35 9.28 4.15 -0.59
N PRO A 36 9.37 2.85 -0.95
CA PRO A 36 10.35 2.40 -1.91
C PRO A 36 10.25 3.15 -3.24
N ARG A 37 11.37 3.71 -3.68
CA ARG A 37 11.42 4.65 -4.81
C ARG A 37 10.89 4.01 -6.08
N GLN A 38 9.93 4.67 -6.72
CA GLN A 38 9.31 4.24 -7.97
C GLN A 38 8.59 2.88 -7.91
N ASP A 39 8.51 2.24 -6.73
CA ASP A 39 7.88 0.93 -6.56
C ASP A 39 6.41 1.09 -6.18
N VAL A 40 5.57 1.15 -7.21
CA VAL A 40 4.12 1.27 -7.07
C VAL A 40 3.52 0.10 -6.30
N ARG A 41 4.07 -1.12 -6.45
CA ARG A 41 3.51 -2.33 -5.85
C ARG A 41 3.79 -2.37 -4.35
N ALA A 42 5.03 -2.11 -3.94
CA ALA A 42 5.40 -2.04 -2.54
C ALA A 42 4.71 -0.87 -1.82
N ALA A 43 4.64 0.30 -2.45
CA ALA A 43 3.91 1.43 -1.92
C ALA A 43 2.42 1.10 -1.69
N ALA A 44 1.77 0.46 -2.67
CA ALA A 44 0.37 0.07 -2.54
C ALA A 44 0.16 -0.97 -1.42
N PHE A 45 1.13 -1.84 -1.17
CA PHE A 45 1.09 -2.80 -0.06
C PHE A 45 1.11 -2.04 1.28
N TRP A 46 2.10 -1.18 1.50
CA TRP A 46 2.21 -0.44 2.77
C TRP A 46 1.02 0.47 3.03
N LEU A 47 0.49 1.14 1.99
CA LEU A 47 -0.71 1.95 2.13
C LEU A 47 -1.94 1.10 2.47
N ARG A 48 -2.08 -0.09 1.85
CA ARG A 48 -3.15 -1.05 2.17
C ARG A 48 -3.13 -1.46 3.64
N GLU A 49 -1.94 -1.67 4.20
CA GLU A 49 -1.77 -2.09 5.59
C GLU A 49 -1.84 -0.93 6.60
N THR A 50 -1.70 0.32 6.15
CA THR A 50 -1.59 1.48 7.06
C THR A 50 -2.85 2.36 7.07
N LEU A 51 -3.42 2.67 5.90
CA LEU A 51 -4.52 3.62 5.79
C LEU A 51 -5.84 3.20 6.46
N PRO A 52 -6.22 1.90 6.54
CA PRO A 52 -7.46 1.49 7.22
C PRO A 52 -7.55 1.87 8.71
N TYR A 53 -6.42 2.12 9.37
CA TYR A 53 -6.38 2.52 10.77
C TYR A 53 -6.67 4.01 11.01
N PHE A 54 -6.72 4.82 9.95
CA PHE A 54 -7.08 6.22 10.05
C PHE A 54 -8.61 6.37 10.10
N PRO A 55 -9.15 7.35 10.86
CA PRO A 55 -10.55 7.74 10.68
C PRO A 55 -10.76 8.31 9.27
N PRO A 56 -12.03 8.51 8.84
CA PRO A 56 -12.34 9.15 7.57
C PRO A 56 -11.48 10.37 7.25
N ALA A 57 -10.80 10.31 6.10
CA ALA A 57 -9.78 11.28 5.72
C ALA A 57 -9.58 11.37 4.21
N THR A 58 -8.91 12.43 3.78
CA THR A 58 -8.37 12.55 2.43
C THR A 58 -6.91 12.06 2.43
N HIS A 59 -6.62 11.00 1.70
CA HIS A 59 -5.32 10.36 1.59
C HIS A 59 -4.63 10.80 0.30
N LEU A 60 -3.62 11.65 0.42
CA LEU A 60 -2.75 12.04 -0.68
C LEU A 60 -1.56 11.08 -0.76
N ALA A 61 -1.51 10.25 -1.80
CA ALA A 61 -0.41 9.29 -2.00
C ALA A 61 0.23 9.47 -3.38
N VAL A 62 1.55 9.73 -3.40
CA VAL A 62 2.31 10.03 -4.63
C VAL A 62 3.57 9.18 -4.70
N VAL A 63 3.46 8.04 -5.40
CA VAL A 63 4.59 7.24 -5.90
C VAL A 63 4.36 7.10 -7.40
N ASP A 64 5.10 7.88 -8.19
CA ASP A 64 4.74 8.19 -9.58
C ASP A 64 5.93 8.12 -10.54
N PRO A 65 6.38 6.91 -10.93
CA PRO A 65 7.42 6.76 -11.95
C PRO A 65 6.99 7.29 -13.32
N GLY A 66 5.69 7.45 -13.56
CA GLY A 66 5.10 7.95 -14.80
C GLY A 66 4.84 9.46 -14.80
N VAL A 67 5.41 10.23 -13.88
CA VAL A 67 5.21 11.69 -13.84
C VAL A 67 5.57 12.33 -15.18
N GLY A 68 4.75 13.27 -15.63
CA GLY A 68 4.95 13.97 -16.92
C GLY A 68 4.61 13.14 -18.17
N THR A 69 4.04 11.94 -18.01
CA THR A 69 3.49 11.13 -19.12
C THR A 69 1.97 11.28 -19.23
N ASP A 70 1.33 10.48 -20.10
CA ASP A 70 -0.12 10.47 -20.34
C ASP A 70 -0.94 9.81 -19.21
N ARG A 71 -0.32 9.39 -18.10
CA ARG A 71 -1.02 8.77 -16.97
C ARG A 71 -1.96 9.78 -16.27
N ARG A 72 -3.21 9.39 -16.04
CA ARG A 72 -4.22 10.25 -15.39
C ARG A 72 -3.84 10.59 -13.95
N ALA A 73 -4.30 11.74 -13.49
CA ALA A 73 -4.35 12.09 -12.08
C ALA A 73 -5.77 11.84 -11.59
N VAL A 74 -5.95 11.16 -10.45
CA VAL A 74 -7.29 10.70 -10.05
C VAL A 74 -7.62 10.98 -8.59
N VAL A 75 -8.92 11.05 -8.33
CA VAL A 75 -9.53 11.00 -7.01
C VAL A 75 -10.42 9.76 -6.94
N LEU A 76 -10.29 8.99 -5.88
CA LEU A 76 -11.16 7.87 -5.55
C LEU A 76 -11.87 8.15 -4.25
N ARG A 77 -13.16 7.85 -4.17
CA ARG A 77 -13.92 7.88 -2.93
C ARG A 77 -14.32 6.46 -2.56
N VAL A 78 -14.20 6.11 -1.28
CA VAL A 78 -14.77 4.91 -0.68
C VAL A 78 -15.41 5.31 0.64
N GLY A 79 -16.75 5.39 0.67
CA GLY A 79 -17.46 5.91 1.83
C GLY A 79 -17.04 7.34 2.14
N ASP A 80 -16.53 7.57 3.35
CA ASP A 80 -16.05 8.88 3.81
C ASP A 80 -14.53 9.08 3.60
N HIS A 81 -13.84 8.07 3.05
CA HIS A 81 -12.44 8.17 2.67
C HIS A 81 -12.32 8.65 1.22
N VAL A 82 -11.34 9.52 1.00
CA VAL A 82 -10.98 10.04 -0.33
C VAL A 82 -9.50 9.78 -0.57
N PHE A 83 -9.12 9.29 -1.75
CA PHE A 83 -7.74 9.04 -2.13
C PHE A 83 -7.39 9.92 -3.33
N VAL A 84 -6.22 10.54 -3.31
CA VAL A 84 -5.75 11.45 -4.36
C VAL A 84 -4.34 11.05 -4.77
N GLY A 85 -4.10 10.85 -6.06
CA GLY A 85 -2.82 10.37 -6.56
C GLY A 85 -2.80 9.97 -8.04
N PRO A 86 -1.70 9.39 -8.52
CA PRO A 86 -1.57 8.95 -9.92
C PRO A 86 -2.45 7.71 -10.21
N ASP A 87 -2.99 7.64 -11.42
CA ASP A 87 -3.66 6.44 -11.94
C ASP A 87 -2.65 5.40 -12.44
N ASN A 88 -1.88 4.85 -11.51
CA ASN A 88 -0.95 3.75 -11.75
C ASN A 88 -1.29 2.51 -10.89
N GLY A 89 -2.44 2.55 -10.21
CA GLY A 89 -2.93 1.50 -9.33
C GLY A 89 -2.52 1.64 -7.86
N VAL A 90 -1.64 2.57 -7.48
CA VAL A 90 -1.17 2.72 -6.09
C VAL A 90 -2.31 2.91 -5.06
N LEU A 91 -3.40 3.56 -5.47
CA LEU A 91 -4.54 3.86 -4.61
C LEU A 91 -5.53 2.69 -4.48
N ARG A 92 -5.49 1.69 -5.38
CA ARG A 92 -6.53 0.66 -5.47
C ARG A 92 -6.51 -0.31 -4.30
N PRO A 93 -5.36 -0.89 -3.90
CA PRO A 93 -5.34 -1.79 -2.76
C PRO A 93 -5.82 -1.18 -1.43
N PRO A 94 -5.38 0.02 -1.00
CA PRO A 94 -5.91 0.62 0.23
C PRO A 94 -7.39 0.97 0.14
N ALA A 95 -7.86 1.48 -1.01
CA ALA A 95 -9.28 1.77 -1.22
C ALA A 95 -10.14 0.49 -1.08
N ARG A 96 -9.72 -0.61 -1.73
CA ARG A 96 -10.41 -1.91 -1.63
C ARG A 96 -10.39 -2.48 -0.22
N ARG A 97 -9.32 -2.23 0.55
CA ARG A 97 -9.18 -2.73 1.92
C ARG A 97 -10.12 -2.03 2.89
N ILE A 98 -10.33 -0.72 2.72
CA ILE A 98 -11.30 0.08 3.48
C ILE A 98 -12.74 -0.26 3.06
N ASP A 99 -12.98 -0.46 1.77
CA ASP A 99 -14.27 -0.92 1.23
C ASP A 99 -14.69 -2.25 1.88
N ALA A 100 -13.80 -3.25 1.88
CA ALA A 100 -14.05 -4.56 2.47
C ALA A 100 -14.28 -4.55 3.99
N GLU A 101 -13.90 -3.49 4.69
CA GLU A 101 -14.13 -3.28 6.12
C GLU A 101 -15.40 -2.50 6.44
N SER A 102 -16.03 -1.92 5.42
CA SER A 102 -17.22 -1.11 5.58
C SER A 102 -18.44 -2.00 5.81
N ASP A 103 -19.27 -1.65 6.79
CA ASP A 103 -20.56 -2.30 7.02
C ASP A 103 -21.55 -1.90 5.90
N GLY A 104 -21.49 -2.56 4.74
CA GLY A 104 -22.38 -2.35 3.58
C GLY A 104 -21.64 -2.25 2.25
N GLU A 105 -22.33 -1.79 1.20
CA GLU A 105 -21.71 -1.37 -0.06
C GLU A 105 -21.50 0.16 0.01
N PRO A 106 -20.34 0.66 0.45
CA PRO A 106 -20.10 2.09 0.50
C PRO A 106 -20.09 2.67 -0.93
N PRO A 107 -20.43 3.96 -1.10
CA PRO A 107 -20.30 4.60 -2.40
C PRO A 107 -18.84 4.57 -2.85
N VAL A 108 -18.61 4.07 -4.07
CA VAL A 108 -17.32 4.08 -4.74
C VAL A 108 -17.42 4.97 -5.96
N ASP A 109 -16.82 6.17 -5.87
CA ASP A 109 -16.81 7.15 -6.94
C ASP A 109 -15.36 7.37 -7.41
N ALA A 110 -15.20 7.65 -8.71
CA ALA A 110 -13.91 7.98 -9.30
C ALA A 110 -14.01 9.26 -10.11
N TYR A 111 -12.95 10.07 -10.02
CA TYR A 111 -12.82 11.30 -10.78
C TYR A 111 -11.41 11.40 -11.38
N GLU A 112 -11.32 11.86 -12.62
CA GLU A 112 -10.10 12.37 -13.19
C GLU A 112 -9.89 13.83 -12.79
N ILE A 113 -8.68 14.19 -12.40
CA ILE A 113 -8.27 15.55 -12.09
C ILE A 113 -7.87 16.21 -13.40
N ARG A 114 -8.63 17.22 -13.83
CA ARG A 114 -8.29 18.05 -14.98
C ARG A 114 -7.01 18.82 -14.69
N VAL A 115 -5.95 18.52 -15.44
CA VAL A 115 -4.65 19.19 -15.33
C VAL A 115 -4.54 20.21 -16.47
N SER A 116 -4.85 21.47 -16.20
CA SER A 116 -4.57 22.57 -17.13
C SER A 116 -3.24 23.23 -16.79
N ASP A 117 -2.23 22.99 -17.63
CA ASP A 117 -0.90 23.65 -17.64
C ASP A 117 -0.21 23.70 -16.26
N PRO A 118 0.31 22.56 -15.74
CA PRO A 118 0.94 22.55 -14.43
C PRO A 118 2.25 23.36 -14.45
N ASP A 119 2.51 24.12 -13.39
CA ASP A 119 3.75 24.91 -13.24
C ASP A 119 5.04 24.07 -13.40
N SER A 120 4.96 22.76 -13.13
CA SER A 120 6.02 21.79 -13.39
C SER A 120 5.49 20.49 -14.00
N THR A 121 6.19 20.01 -15.03
CA THR A 121 5.97 18.67 -15.61
C THR A 121 6.59 17.54 -14.78
N THR A 122 7.38 17.86 -13.75
CA THR A 122 8.14 16.87 -12.96
C THR A 122 7.74 16.83 -11.50
N PHE A 123 6.88 17.75 -11.03
CA PHE A 123 6.43 17.78 -9.64
C PHE A 123 4.92 17.90 -9.49
N HIS A 124 4.19 16.99 -10.13
CA HIS A 124 2.73 16.88 -9.99
C HIS A 124 2.27 16.64 -8.54
N GLY A 125 3.13 16.13 -7.65
CA GLY A 125 2.88 16.11 -6.21
C GLY A 125 2.46 17.48 -5.66
N ARG A 126 3.21 18.53 -6.02
CA ARG A 126 2.94 19.91 -5.60
C ARG A 126 1.87 20.58 -6.47
N ASP A 127 1.93 20.40 -7.78
CA ASP A 127 1.15 21.24 -8.71
C ASP A 127 -0.22 20.68 -9.07
N VAL A 128 -0.43 19.37 -8.87
CA VAL A 128 -1.67 18.68 -9.23
C VAL A 128 -2.32 18.06 -8.00
N PHE A 129 -1.60 17.18 -7.30
CA PHE A 129 -2.20 16.34 -6.27
C PHE A 129 -2.42 17.08 -4.94
N ALA A 130 -1.49 17.94 -4.51
CA ALA A 130 -1.66 18.73 -3.30
C ALA A 130 -2.87 19.70 -3.36
N PRO A 131 -3.07 20.50 -4.43
CA PRO A 131 -4.29 21.30 -4.58
C PRO A 131 -5.56 20.46 -4.64
N ALA A 132 -5.54 19.34 -5.39
CA ALA A 132 -6.69 18.45 -5.49
C ALA A 132 -7.07 17.83 -4.14
N ALA A 133 -6.09 17.43 -3.32
CA ALA A 133 -6.35 16.91 -1.98
C ALA A 133 -6.93 17.98 -1.05
N ALA A 134 -6.48 19.23 -1.17
CA ALA A 134 -7.06 20.35 -0.41
C ALA A 134 -8.51 20.64 -0.83
N ASP A 135 -8.78 20.72 -2.13
CA ASP A 135 -10.12 20.96 -2.67
C ASP A 135 -11.09 19.83 -2.30
N ALA A 136 -10.66 18.57 -2.44
CA ALA A 136 -11.44 17.41 -2.03
C ALA A 136 -11.76 17.42 -0.52
N HIS A 137 -10.79 17.82 0.30
CA HIS A 137 -11.01 17.93 1.74
C HIS A 137 -12.02 19.02 2.10
N VAL A 138 -11.95 20.18 1.45
CA VAL A 138 -12.87 21.31 1.67
C VAL A 138 -14.28 20.99 1.21
N ALA A 139 -14.43 20.33 0.05
CA ALA A 139 -15.73 19.91 -0.46
C ALA A 139 -16.37 18.82 0.42
N GLY A 140 -15.56 17.87 0.92
CA GLY A 140 -16.03 16.68 1.61
C GLY A 140 -16.38 15.54 0.64
N ALA A 141 -16.36 14.31 1.15
CA ALA A 141 -16.52 13.10 0.34
C ALA A 141 -17.83 13.06 -0.46
N ASP A 142 -18.93 13.56 0.11
CA ASP A 142 -20.26 13.58 -0.52
C ASP A 142 -20.44 14.63 -1.62
N ALA A 143 -19.50 15.57 -1.79
CA ALA A 143 -19.66 16.70 -2.70
C ALA A 143 -18.48 16.84 -3.68
N LEU A 144 -17.76 15.75 -3.94
CA LEU A 144 -16.62 15.75 -4.86
C LEU A 144 -17.02 16.13 -6.30
N ASP A 145 -18.26 15.88 -6.71
CA ASP A 145 -18.82 16.29 -8.00
C ASP A 145 -18.94 17.82 -8.15
N THR A 146 -18.94 18.56 -7.04
CA THR A 146 -19.00 20.03 -7.04
C THR A 146 -17.64 20.69 -7.29
N VAL A 147 -16.55 19.93 -7.22
CA VAL A 147 -15.19 20.44 -7.42
C VAL A 147 -14.91 20.57 -8.92
N GLU A 148 -14.73 21.80 -9.41
CA GLU A 148 -14.62 22.11 -10.85
C GLU A 148 -13.53 21.30 -11.59
N ARG A 149 -12.41 21.02 -10.91
CA ARG A 149 -11.29 20.27 -11.52
C ARG A 149 -11.53 18.75 -11.56
N PHE A 150 -12.61 18.23 -10.98
CA PHE A 150 -12.91 16.80 -10.98
C PHE A 150 -13.91 16.47 -12.08
N GLU A 151 -13.55 15.47 -12.90
CA GLU A 151 -14.38 14.91 -13.95
C GLU A 151 -14.75 13.48 -13.58
N ALA A 152 -16.04 13.18 -13.43
CA ALA A 152 -16.48 11.84 -13.08
C ALA A 152 -16.07 10.83 -14.15
N VAL A 153 -15.51 9.70 -13.71
CA VAL A 153 -15.11 8.57 -14.56
C VAL A 153 -15.57 7.26 -13.93
N SER A 154 -15.62 6.18 -14.72
CA SER A 154 -15.90 4.85 -14.18
C SER A 154 -14.66 4.33 -13.43
N VAL A 155 -14.88 3.72 -12.26
CA VAL A 155 -13.82 3.11 -11.42
C VAL A 155 -13.13 1.97 -12.18
N GLU A 156 -13.89 1.23 -12.99
CA GLU A 156 -13.41 0.15 -13.86
C GLU A 156 -12.48 0.65 -14.97
N SER A 157 -12.55 1.94 -15.31
CA SER A 157 -11.60 2.53 -16.27
C SER A 157 -10.21 2.74 -15.68
N LEU A 158 -10.07 2.81 -14.34
CA LEU A 158 -8.80 3.08 -13.67
C LEU A 158 -7.90 1.84 -13.62
N THR A 159 -6.59 2.07 -13.56
CA THR A 159 -5.60 1.00 -13.40
C THR A 159 -5.89 0.21 -12.12
N ASP A 160 -6.19 -1.08 -12.25
CA ASP A 160 -6.56 -1.95 -11.12
C ASP A 160 -5.38 -2.81 -10.66
N LEU A 161 -4.56 -2.29 -9.75
CA LEU A 161 -3.50 -3.08 -9.13
C LEU A 161 -4.08 -4.08 -8.13
N GLN A 162 -3.71 -5.35 -8.32
CA GLN A 162 -4.07 -6.47 -7.47
C GLN A 162 -2.82 -7.24 -7.03
N PHE A 163 -2.86 -7.74 -5.80
CA PHE A 163 -1.88 -8.71 -5.32
C PHE A 163 -2.42 -10.11 -5.62
N PRO A 164 -1.64 -10.99 -6.24
CA PRO A 164 -2.08 -12.34 -6.56
C PRO A 164 -2.37 -13.08 -5.24
N PRO A 165 -3.40 -13.95 -5.21
CA PRO A 165 -3.55 -14.89 -4.11
C PRO A 165 -2.38 -15.89 -4.12
N ALA A 166 -2.05 -16.42 -2.95
CA ALA A 166 -1.24 -17.64 -2.89
C ALA A 166 -2.08 -18.83 -3.36
N ASP A 167 -1.41 -19.80 -3.97
CA ASP A 167 -1.97 -21.09 -4.33
C ASP A 167 -1.77 -22.05 -3.14
N VAL A 168 -2.86 -22.47 -2.50
CA VAL A 168 -2.82 -23.40 -1.37
C VAL A 168 -3.57 -24.65 -1.78
N ASP A 169 -2.90 -25.80 -1.70
CA ASP A 169 -3.48 -27.09 -2.09
C ASP A 169 -4.71 -27.42 -1.23
N ASP A 170 -5.63 -28.22 -1.78
CA ASP A 170 -6.90 -28.58 -1.12
C ASP A 170 -6.72 -29.27 0.25
N ASP A 171 -5.61 -29.98 0.45
CA ASP A 171 -5.26 -30.64 1.71
C ASP A 171 -4.45 -29.75 2.66
N ALA A 172 -4.21 -28.50 2.27
CA ALA A 172 -3.42 -27.49 2.98
C ALA A 172 -1.99 -27.94 3.32
N LYS A 173 -1.41 -28.89 2.57
CA LYS A 173 -0.04 -29.35 2.80
C LYS A 173 1.01 -28.53 2.09
N THR A 174 0.66 -27.92 0.96
CA THR A 174 1.54 -27.07 0.19
C THR A 174 0.90 -25.70 0.01
N ALA A 175 1.72 -24.65 0.12
CA ALA A 175 1.36 -23.32 -0.30
C ALA A 175 2.46 -22.74 -1.19
N ARG A 176 2.07 -22.16 -2.32
CA ARG A 176 2.95 -21.44 -3.23
C ARG A 176 2.50 -20.00 -3.35
N GLY A 177 3.41 -19.09 -3.02
CA GLY A 177 3.17 -17.66 -3.08
C GLY A 177 4.36 -16.91 -3.65
N GLU A 178 4.38 -15.62 -3.40
CA GLU A 178 5.49 -14.72 -3.70
C GLU A 178 5.77 -13.78 -2.54
N VAL A 179 6.99 -13.27 -2.48
CA VAL A 179 7.34 -12.15 -1.59
C VAL A 179 6.71 -10.87 -2.13
N LEU A 180 5.81 -10.27 -1.36
CA LEU A 180 5.14 -9.02 -1.70
C LEU A 180 6.06 -7.82 -1.48
N VAL A 181 6.71 -7.78 -0.31
CA VAL A 181 7.64 -6.73 0.11
C VAL A 181 8.70 -7.31 1.05
N VAL A 182 9.82 -6.60 1.15
CA VAL A 182 10.80 -6.78 2.22
C VAL A 182 10.76 -5.50 3.05
N ASP A 183 10.57 -5.63 4.36
CA ASP A 183 10.56 -4.48 5.27
C ASP A 183 11.99 -3.98 5.59
N ASP A 184 12.09 -2.87 6.33
CA ASP A 184 13.39 -2.29 6.68
C ASP A 184 14.22 -3.17 7.64
N PHE A 185 13.61 -4.14 8.32
CA PHE A 185 14.30 -5.13 9.13
C PHE A 185 14.85 -6.29 8.29
N GLY A 186 14.43 -6.41 7.03
CA GLY A 186 14.78 -7.49 6.12
C GLY A 186 13.81 -8.67 6.20
N ASN A 187 12.65 -8.52 6.83
CA ASN A 187 11.64 -9.58 6.88
C ASN A 187 10.96 -9.71 5.51
N CYS A 188 10.90 -10.93 4.97
CA CYS A 188 10.25 -11.17 3.67
C CYS A 188 8.77 -11.47 3.88
N ILE A 189 7.91 -10.51 3.56
CA ILE A 189 6.46 -10.64 3.70
C ILE A 189 5.88 -11.26 2.45
N THR A 190 5.24 -12.43 2.59
CA THR A 190 4.67 -13.16 1.44
C THR A 190 3.18 -12.85 1.24
N ASN A 191 2.60 -13.31 0.13
CA ASN A 191 1.15 -13.35 -0.04
C ASN A 191 0.51 -14.63 0.54
N ILE A 192 1.29 -15.51 1.18
CA ILE A 192 0.79 -16.76 1.75
C ILE A 192 0.02 -16.44 3.04
N PRO A 193 -1.23 -16.92 3.21
CA PRO A 193 -2.00 -16.67 4.41
C PRO A 193 -1.35 -17.30 5.65
N GLY A 194 -1.26 -16.55 6.75
CA GLY A 194 -0.72 -17.04 8.01
C GLY A 194 -1.50 -18.22 8.60
N SER A 195 -2.74 -18.44 8.17
CA SER A 195 -3.51 -19.64 8.51
C SER A 195 -2.84 -20.94 8.08
N PHE A 196 -1.96 -20.91 7.07
CA PHE A 196 -1.17 -22.06 6.62
C PHE A 196 -0.24 -22.61 7.70
N LEU A 197 0.26 -21.76 8.61
CA LEU A 197 1.17 -22.18 9.68
C LEU A 197 0.45 -22.73 10.92
N ARG A 198 -0.89 -22.71 10.96
CA ARG A 198 -1.65 -23.06 12.18
C ARG A 198 -1.47 -24.53 12.53
N GLY A 199 -0.97 -24.79 13.74
CA GLY A 199 -0.80 -26.15 14.27
C GLY A 199 0.52 -26.82 13.87
N HIS A 200 1.43 -26.09 13.22
CA HIS A 200 2.74 -26.58 12.83
C HIS A 200 3.83 -25.84 13.59
N ASP A 201 4.78 -26.60 14.18
CA ASP A 201 5.97 -26.04 14.83
C ASP A 201 7.15 -25.90 13.85
N THR A 202 7.04 -26.50 12.66
CA THR A 202 8.06 -26.49 11.60
C THR A 202 7.39 -26.56 10.25
N VAL A 203 7.95 -25.86 9.27
CA VAL A 203 7.55 -25.89 7.87
C VAL A 203 8.79 -25.98 6.98
N SER A 204 8.69 -26.61 5.82
CA SER A 204 9.73 -26.55 4.80
C SER A 204 9.54 -25.29 3.97
N VAL A 205 10.54 -24.41 3.94
CA VAL A 205 10.59 -23.21 3.08
C VAL A 205 11.55 -23.51 1.93
N ASN A 206 11.03 -23.58 0.70
CA ASN A 206 11.81 -23.93 -0.50
C ASN A 206 12.64 -25.22 -0.36
N GLY A 207 12.12 -26.20 0.39
CA GLY A 207 12.78 -27.49 0.63
C GLY A 207 13.62 -27.56 1.91
N GLU A 208 13.86 -26.43 2.58
CA GLU A 208 14.66 -26.37 3.81
C GLU A 208 13.74 -26.27 5.05
N PRO A 209 13.94 -27.12 6.08
CA PRO A 209 13.13 -27.06 7.29
C PRO A 209 13.43 -25.78 8.10
N VAL A 210 12.37 -25.11 8.54
CA VAL A 210 12.43 -23.85 9.30
C VAL A 210 11.38 -23.89 10.43
N ALA A 211 11.78 -23.44 11.62
CA ALA A 211 10.89 -23.37 12.77
C ALA A 211 9.77 -22.34 12.55
N VAL A 212 8.56 -22.67 13.01
CA VAL A 212 7.43 -21.74 13.08
C VAL A 212 7.45 -21.10 14.46
N GLY A 213 7.63 -19.78 14.51
CA GLY A 213 7.67 -19.02 15.75
C GLY A 213 6.47 -18.10 15.89
N HIS A 214 5.87 -18.03 17.09
CA HIS A 214 4.89 -16.98 17.41
C HIS A 214 5.54 -15.61 17.65
N THR A 215 6.82 -15.61 18.03
CA THR A 215 7.67 -14.42 18.16
C THR A 215 9.10 -14.80 17.77
N PHE A 216 9.96 -13.81 17.58
CA PHE A 216 11.39 -14.00 17.28
C PHE A 216 12.14 -14.79 18.38
N GLU A 217 11.64 -14.83 19.62
CA GLU A 217 12.25 -15.60 20.72
C GLU A 217 12.03 -17.12 20.63
N ALA A 218 11.30 -17.60 19.62
CA ALA A 218 11.11 -19.02 19.38
C ALA A 218 12.39 -19.75 18.94
N VAL A 219 13.40 -19.01 18.45
CA VAL A 219 14.68 -19.55 17.95
C VAL A 219 15.86 -18.75 18.49
N GLU A 220 17.08 -19.30 18.42
CA GLU A 220 18.27 -18.59 18.85
C GLU A 220 18.57 -17.38 17.95
N ARG A 221 19.35 -16.43 18.48
CA ARG A 221 19.76 -15.26 17.71
C ARG A 221 20.55 -15.69 16.46
N GLY A 222 20.12 -15.18 15.30
CA GLY A 222 20.70 -15.48 14.00
C GLY A 222 20.08 -16.69 13.29
N GLU A 223 19.15 -17.40 13.95
CA GLU A 223 18.43 -18.51 13.32
C GLU A 223 17.24 -18.02 12.49
N ARG A 224 16.98 -18.76 11.41
CA ARG A 224 15.81 -18.57 10.54
C ARG A 224 14.55 -19.04 11.24
N LEU A 225 13.47 -18.28 11.05
CA LEU A 225 12.12 -18.67 11.44
C LEU A 225 11.12 -18.21 10.38
N VAL A 226 9.93 -18.80 10.42
CA VAL A 226 8.76 -18.19 9.81
C VAL A 226 7.77 -17.80 10.89
N THR A 227 7.04 -16.72 10.67
CA THR A 227 5.98 -16.27 11.58
C THR A 227 4.76 -15.78 10.82
N VAL A 228 3.70 -15.46 11.56
CA VAL A 228 2.55 -14.73 11.01
C VAL A 228 2.72 -13.27 11.40
N GLY A 229 2.99 -12.44 10.40
CA GLY A 229 3.16 -11.00 10.58
C GLY A 229 1.88 -10.29 11.01
N SER A 230 2.01 -9.01 11.36
CA SER A 230 0.85 -8.14 11.68
C SER A 230 -0.14 -8.01 10.53
N HIS A 231 0.31 -8.28 9.31
CA HIS A 231 -0.48 -8.26 8.08
C HIS A 231 -1.33 -9.53 7.87
N GLY A 232 -1.16 -10.55 8.73
CA GLY A 232 -1.85 -11.84 8.62
C GLY A 232 -1.24 -12.78 7.58
N ASN A 233 -0.09 -12.44 7.02
CA ASN A 233 0.67 -13.22 6.05
C ASN A 233 1.82 -13.96 6.71
N VAL A 234 2.32 -15.01 6.04
CA VAL A 234 3.57 -15.66 6.43
C VAL A 234 4.76 -14.76 6.09
N GLU A 235 5.66 -14.58 7.05
CA GLU A 235 6.90 -13.82 6.92
C GLU A 235 8.11 -14.76 7.11
N CYS A 236 9.14 -14.60 6.27
CA CYS A 236 10.41 -15.33 6.39
C CYS A 236 11.47 -14.43 7.02
N ASP A 237 11.92 -14.80 8.21
CA ASP A 237 12.59 -13.90 9.15
C ASP A 237 13.85 -14.51 9.76
N VAL A 238 14.64 -13.67 10.41
CA VAL A 238 15.77 -14.10 11.25
C VAL A 238 15.72 -13.37 12.59
N ASN A 239 15.85 -14.12 13.69
CA ASN A 239 15.94 -13.50 15.01
C ASN A 239 17.18 -12.59 15.10
N HIS A 240 16.97 -11.27 15.22
CA HIS A 240 18.03 -10.24 15.14
C HIS A 240 18.89 -10.31 13.86
N GLY A 241 18.29 -10.64 12.72
CA GLY A 241 18.95 -10.64 11.43
C GLY A 241 18.02 -10.26 10.29
N ARG A 242 18.49 -10.50 9.07
CA ARG A 242 17.78 -10.18 7.83
C ARG A 242 17.27 -11.46 7.16
N GLY A 243 15.96 -11.54 6.94
CA GLY A 243 15.31 -12.65 6.25
C GLY A 243 15.66 -12.71 4.77
N ASP A 244 15.63 -11.58 4.08
CA ASP A 244 15.98 -11.46 2.66
C ASP A 244 17.36 -12.03 2.33
N ASP A 245 18.36 -11.70 3.15
CA ASP A 245 19.70 -12.26 3.01
C ASP A 245 19.77 -13.76 3.33
N ALA A 246 19.12 -14.20 4.42
CA ALA A 246 19.25 -15.58 4.91
C ALA A 246 18.44 -16.61 4.10
N PHE A 247 17.33 -16.19 3.52
CA PHE A 247 16.52 -17.00 2.62
C PHE A 247 16.87 -16.78 1.14
N GLY A 248 17.66 -15.74 0.83
CA GLY A 248 18.01 -15.38 -0.54
C GLY A 248 16.79 -14.96 -1.35
N LEU A 249 15.90 -14.18 -0.74
CA LEU A 249 14.61 -13.79 -1.28
C LEU A 249 14.54 -12.28 -1.54
N MET A 250 13.89 -11.90 -2.63
CA MET A 250 13.60 -10.53 -3.02
C MET A 250 12.11 -10.36 -3.37
N PRO A 251 11.57 -9.13 -3.36
CA PRO A 251 10.20 -8.89 -3.83
C PRO A 251 9.96 -9.48 -5.22
N GLY A 252 8.86 -10.23 -5.37
CA GLY A 252 8.50 -10.96 -6.59
C GLY A 252 9.04 -12.40 -6.67
N ASP A 253 9.95 -12.82 -5.80
CA ASP A 253 10.41 -14.21 -5.77
C ASP A 253 9.31 -15.15 -5.32
N THR A 254 9.24 -16.32 -5.95
CA THR A 254 8.32 -17.40 -5.54
C THR A 254 8.79 -18.03 -4.23
N VAL A 255 7.86 -18.26 -3.31
CA VAL A 255 8.08 -19.01 -2.07
C VAL A 255 7.17 -20.23 -2.05
N SER A 256 7.73 -21.41 -1.76
CA SER A 256 6.98 -22.65 -1.56
C SER A 256 7.11 -23.09 -0.10
N LEU A 257 5.98 -23.33 0.54
CA LEU A 257 5.88 -23.87 1.90
C LEU A 257 5.28 -25.27 1.87
N THR A 258 5.83 -26.19 2.65
CA THR A 258 5.30 -27.56 2.80
C THR A 258 5.28 -28.00 4.26
N VAL A 259 4.15 -28.54 4.71
CA VAL A 259 3.98 -29.14 6.04
C VAL A 259 3.79 -30.66 5.92
N GLU A 260 4.17 -31.41 6.96
CA GLU A 260 4.02 -32.89 7.01
C GLU A 260 2.58 -33.34 7.35
#